data_AF-A0A7C3E7S3-F1
#
_entry.id   AF-A0A7C3E7S3-F1
#
_cell.length_a   1.000
_cell.length_b   1.000
_cell.length_c   1.000
_cell.angle_alpha   90.00
_cell.angle_beta   90.00
_cell.angle_gamma   90.00
#
_symmetry.space_group_name_H-M   'P 1'
#
loop_
_entity.id
_entity.type
_entity.pdbx_description
1 polymer ?
#
loop_
_entity_poly.entity_id
_entity_poly.type
_entity_poly.pdbx_seq_one_letter_code
_entity_poly.pdbx_strand_id
1 'polypeptide(L)'
;MQGKKVIHVSFSQHTDYVIAWYEDIFTEIAKKKNLEHALEVKNDLVKNRVLMNFNQDGVTSEQIIRSLRAMIIDGGFKADALIIDGYDFSRATKERVAAMKEFAKELHLEIWYSCNINPEDSKIEKTSIPQVLQDYADLLDIIVVLEPKQDYVQFSVVKDRTVLNPTHLDLKLDIKTLLIAEV
;
A
#
# COMPACT_ATOMS: atom_id res chain seq x y z
N MET A 1 10.79 -3.65 8.31
CA MET A 1 11.55 -4.42 9.33
C MET A 1 12.39 -5.57 8.77
N GLN A 2 12.25 -6.00 7.50
CA GLN A 2 13.09 -7.05 6.88
C GLN A 2 14.23 -6.50 5.98
N GLY A 3 14.77 -5.31 6.26
CA GLY A 3 15.81 -4.67 5.43
C GLY A 3 15.36 -4.20 4.02
N LYS A 4 14.13 -4.53 3.59
CA LYS A 4 13.59 -4.15 2.28
C LYS A 4 13.53 -2.63 2.09
N LYS A 5 14.02 -2.19 0.93
CA LYS A 5 13.98 -0.81 0.42
C LYS A 5 12.64 -0.55 -0.23
N VAL A 6 11.96 0.51 0.22
CA VAL A 6 10.62 0.85 -0.25
C VAL A 6 10.59 2.30 -0.68
N ILE A 7 10.07 2.55 -1.88
CA ILE A 7 9.71 3.90 -2.30
C ILE A 7 8.23 4.08 -1.99
N HIS A 8 7.92 5.05 -1.14
CA HIS A 8 6.56 5.47 -0.85
C HIS A 8 6.22 6.63 -1.79
N VAL A 9 5.23 6.44 -2.64
CA VAL A 9 4.71 7.42 -3.58
C VAL A 9 3.37 7.90 -3.04
N SER A 10 3.30 9.12 -2.53
CA SER A 10 2.04 9.68 -2.06
C SER A 10 1.40 10.54 -3.14
N PHE A 11 0.08 10.40 -3.27
CA PHE A 11 -0.79 11.30 -4.04
C PHE A 11 -1.62 12.22 -3.12
N SER A 12 -1.40 12.14 -1.80
CA SER A 12 -2.05 13.01 -0.82
C SER A 12 -1.33 14.36 -0.71
N GLN A 13 -2.06 15.42 -0.34
CA GLN A 13 -1.47 16.73 -0.10
C GLN A 13 -0.67 16.82 1.21
N HIS A 14 -0.72 15.79 2.07
CA HIS A 14 -0.14 15.79 3.42
C HIS A 14 1.05 14.83 3.54
N THR A 15 2.03 14.97 2.65
CA THR A 15 3.20 14.07 2.61
C THR A 15 4.16 14.22 3.78
N ASP A 16 4.10 15.34 4.51
CA ASP A 16 5.02 15.66 5.61
C ASP A 16 4.91 14.67 6.79
N TYR A 17 3.79 13.95 6.89
CA TYR A 17 3.51 13.04 8.01
C TYR A 17 3.87 11.58 7.74
N VAL A 18 4.27 11.21 6.52
CA VAL A 18 4.50 9.79 6.18
C VAL A 18 5.65 9.20 7.00
N ILE A 19 6.75 9.94 7.16
CA ILE A 19 7.89 9.47 7.97
C ILE A 19 7.51 9.41 9.46
N ALA A 20 6.82 10.42 9.98
CA ALA A 20 6.34 10.42 11.36
C ALA A 20 5.42 9.21 11.62
N TRP A 21 4.51 8.91 10.70
CA TRP A 21 3.63 7.75 10.78
C TRP A 21 4.41 6.42 10.80
N TYR A 22 5.46 6.28 9.98
CA TYR A 22 6.35 5.12 10.03
C TYR A 22 7.03 4.97 11.40
N GLU A 23 7.47 6.08 12.01
CA GLU A 23 8.08 6.07 13.34
C GLU A 23 7.07 5.73 14.45
N ASP A 24 5.85 6.25 14.36
CA ASP A 24 4.78 6.00 15.32
C ASP A 24 4.34 4.54 15.31
N ILE A 25 4.06 3.98 14.13
CA ILE A 25 3.70 2.55 13.99
C ILE A 25 4.85 1.65 14.44
N PHE A 26 6.09 2.00 14.10
CA PHE A 26 7.26 1.27 14.59
C PHE A 26 7.31 1.26 16.13
N THR A 27 7.06 2.42 16.75
CA THR A 27 7.08 2.57 18.20
C THR A 27 6.03 1.68 18.87
N GLU A 28 4.82 1.59 18.31
CA GLU A 28 3.78 0.71 18.81
C GLU A 28 4.13 -0.78 18.64
N ILE A 29 4.72 -1.17 17.51
CA ILE A 29 5.21 -2.55 17.30
C ILE A 29 6.31 -2.89 18.29
N ALA A 30 7.29 -1.99 18.48
CA ALA A 30 8.43 -2.20 19.35
C ALA A 30 7.99 -2.40 20.81
N LYS A 31 7.01 -1.61 21.28
CA LYS A 31 6.37 -1.78 22.59
C LYS A 31 5.67 -3.14 22.71
N LYS A 32 4.82 -3.50 21.74
CA LYS A 32 4.02 -4.75 21.81
C LYS A 32 4.89 -6.01 21.71
N LYS A 33 6.00 -5.96 20.97
CA LYS A 33 6.89 -7.11 20.72
C LYS A 33 8.14 -7.14 21.61
N ASN A 34 8.29 -6.16 22.52
CA ASN A 34 9.47 -6.01 23.39
C ASN A 34 10.79 -6.12 22.63
N LEU A 35 10.91 -5.36 21.53
CA LEU A 35 12.04 -5.45 20.61
C LEU A 35 13.32 -4.94 21.25
N GLU A 36 14.33 -5.81 21.30
CA GLU A 36 15.71 -5.41 21.59
C GLU A 36 16.26 -4.52 20.45
N HIS A 37 17.16 -3.59 20.77
CA HIS A 37 17.79 -2.68 19.79
C HIS A 37 16.82 -1.83 18.96
N ALA A 38 15.65 -1.49 19.52
CA ALA A 38 14.58 -0.77 18.80
C ALA A 38 15.06 0.51 18.08
N LEU A 39 16.01 1.27 18.64
CA LEU A 39 16.54 2.48 18.00
C LEU A 39 17.30 2.19 16.70
N GLU A 40 18.11 1.14 16.67
CA GLU A 40 18.86 0.73 15.47
C GLU A 40 17.91 0.26 14.38
N VAL A 41 16.93 -0.58 14.75
CA VAL A 41 15.91 -1.06 13.81
C VAL A 41 15.07 0.10 13.27
N LYS A 42 14.78 1.12 14.10
CA LYS A 42 14.09 2.34 13.64
C LYS A 42 14.92 3.11 12.63
N ASN A 43 16.21 3.32 12.90
CA ASN A 43 17.11 4.02 11.98
C ASN A 43 17.22 3.29 10.63
N ASP A 44 17.31 1.96 10.64
CA ASP A 44 17.34 1.16 9.43
C ASP A 44 16.02 1.17 8.68
N LEU A 45 14.90 1.27 9.39
CA LEU A 45 13.60 1.47 8.77
C LEU A 45 13.59 2.78 7.99
N VAL A 46 13.98 3.91 8.61
CA VAL A 46 13.98 5.23 7.95
C VAL A 46 14.94 5.27 6.75
N LYS A 47 16.16 4.74 6.89
CA LYS A 47 17.16 4.72 5.79
C LYS A 47 16.71 3.94 4.55
N ASN A 48 15.83 2.95 4.74
CA ASN A 48 15.31 2.12 3.65
C ASN A 48 13.98 2.66 3.09
N ARG A 49 13.64 3.93 3.35
CA ARG A 49 12.46 4.60 2.79
C ARG A 49 12.87 5.80 1.98
N VAL A 50 12.30 5.91 0.78
CA VAL A 50 12.31 7.14 0.01
C VAL A 50 10.87 7.58 -0.20
N LEU A 51 10.59 8.87 0.00
CA LEU A 51 9.29 9.46 -0.22
C LEU A 51 9.31 10.26 -1.52
N MET A 52 8.32 10.01 -2.37
CA MET A 52 8.04 10.81 -3.56
C MET A 52 6.60 11.29 -3.50
N ASN A 53 6.37 12.54 -3.91
CA ASN A 53 5.03 13.12 -3.95
C ASN A 53 4.67 13.48 -5.40
N PHE A 54 3.46 13.14 -5.81
CA PHE A 54 2.92 13.57 -7.09
C PHE A 54 1.47 14.05 -6.92
N ASN A 55 1.09 15.03 -7.73
CA ASN A 55 -0.32 15.38 -7.90
C ASN A 55 -0.90 14.54 -9.05
N GLN A 56 -1.92 13.72 -8.78
CA GLN A 56 -2.50 12.81 -9.76
C GLN A 56 -3.05 13.54 -11.01
N ASP A 57 -3.47 14.80 -10.86
CA ASP A 57 -4.06 15.64 -11.91
C ASP A 57 -3.01 16.20 -12.86
N GLY A 58 -1.79 16.39 -12.37
CA GLY A 58 -0.70 17.04 -13.08
C GLY A 58 0.35 16.09 -13.63
N VAL A 59 0.18 14.78 -13.45
CA VAL A 59 1.22 13.80 -13.78
C VAL A 59 0.69 12.62 -14.61
N THR A 60 1.44 12.27 -15.65
CA THR A 60 1.17 11.06 -16.44
C THR A 60 1.84 9.83 -15.82
N SER A 61 1.37 8.63 -16.20
CA SER A 61 2.05 7.38 -15.81
C SER A 61 3.48 7.32 -16.34
N GLU A 62 3.77 7.82 -17.55
CA GLU A 62 5.15 7.81 -18.06
C GLU A 62 6.07 8.71 -17.23
N GLN A 63 5.57 9.87 -16.78
CA GLN A 63 6.35 10.77 -15.93
C GLN A 63 6.65 10.14 -14.56
N ILE A 64 5.67 9.47 -13.94
CA ILE A 64 5.87 8.72 -12.68
C ILE A 64 6.91 7.62 -12.89
N ILE A 65 6.72 6.77 -13.90
CA ILE A 65 7.62 5.63 -14.19
C ILE A 65 9.04 6.12 -14.49
N ARG A 66 9.20 7.21 -15.26
CA ARG A 66 10.52 7.79 -15.55
C ARG A 66 11.22 8.25 -14.26
N SER A 67 10.51 8.93 -13.37
CA SER A 67 11.08 9.38 -12.10
C SER A 67 11.45 8.21 -11.19
N LEU A 68 10.61 7.17 -11.12
CA LEU A 68 10.89 5.94 -10.38
C LEU A 68 12.11 5.20 -10.94
N ARG A 69 12.21 5.08 -12.28
CA ARG A 69 13.39 4.49 -12.94
C ARG A 69 14.65 5.25 -12.63
N ALA A 70 14.63 6.57 -12.73
CA ALA A 70 15.79 7.40 -12.43
C ALA A 70 16.25 7.17 -10.97
N MET A 71 15.33 7.03 -10.02
CA MET A 71 15.67 6.73 -8.64
C MET A 71 16.24 5.32 -8.45
N ILE A 72 15.61 4.31 -9.07
CA ILE A 72 15.96 2.91 -8.85
C ILE A 72 17.25 2.52 -9.57
N ILE A 73 17.35 2.90 -10.85
CA ILE A 73 18.43 2.52 -11.75
C ILE A 73 19.58 3.52 -11.61
N ASP A 74 19.34 4.79 -11.93
CA ASP A 74 20.41 5.80 -12.00
C ASP A 74 20.88 6.20 -10.59
N GLY A 75 19.95 6.36 -9.66
CA GLY A 75 20.21 6.66 -8.26
C GLY A 75 20.68 5.45 -7.44
N GLY A 76 20.65 4.25 -8.03
CA GLY A 76 21.08 3.00 -7.37
C GLY A 76 20.23 2.60 -6.15
N PHE A 77 19.05 3.19 -5.97
CA PHE A 77 18.12 2.78 -4.92
C PHE A 77 17.39 1.51 -5.35
N LYS A 78 18.03 0.35 -5.16
CA LYS A 78 17.48 -0.99 -5.46
C LYS A 78 16.21 -1.26 -4.63
N ALA A 79 15.08 -0.71 -5.05
CA ALA A 79 13.81 -0.86 -4.38
C ALA A 79 13.32 -2.31 -4.51
N ASP A 80 12.77 -2.84 -3.44
CA ASP A 80 12.08 -4.13 -3.42
C ASP A 80 10.57 -3.94 -3.64
N ALA A 81 10.03 -2.80 -3.21
CA ALA A 81 8.62 -2.50 -3.31
C ALA A 81 8.32 -1.01 -3.49
N LEU A 82 7.15 -0.75 -4.06
CA LEU A 82 6.51 0.56 -4.13
C LEU A 82 5.22 0.53 -3.31
N ILE A 83 5.02 1.55 -2.49
CA ILE A 83 3.73 1.83 -1.86
C ILE A 83 3.18 3.08 -2.53
N ILE A 84 2.07 2.95 -3.23
CA ILE A 84 1.37 4.03 -3.90
C ILE A 84 0.17 4.40 -3.05
N ASP A 85 0.29 5.49 -2.31
CA ASP A 85 -0.64 5.89 -1.27
C ASP A 85 -1.58 7.02 -1.74
N GLY A 86 -2.88 6.86 -1.47
CA GLY A 86 -3.90 7.86 -1.78
C GLY A 86 -4.24 7.95 -3.26
N TYR A 87 -4.07 6.88 -4.02
CA TYR A 87 -4.38 6.88 -5.45
C TYR A 87 -5.90 6.81 -5.69
N ASP A 88 -6.41 7.70 -6.54
CA ASP A 88 -7.82 7.76 -6.85
C ASP A 88 -8.14 6.91 -8.10
N PHE A 89 -8.64 5.69 -7.87
CA PHE A 89 -9.04 4.77 -8.94
C PHE A 89 -10.27 5.24 -9.73
N SER A 90 -11.11 6.13 -9.18
CA SER A 90 -12.25 6.68 -9.91
C SER A 90 -11.81 7.57 -11.08
N ARG A 91 -10.56 8.03 -11.05
CA ARG A 91 -9.91 8.88 -12.05
C ARG A 91 -8.74 8.17 -12.75
N ALA A 92 -8.58 6.87 -12.52
CA ALA A 92 -7.56 6.08 -13.19
C ALA A 92 -8.03 5.67 -14.60
N THR A 93 -7.11 5.10 -15.38
CA THR A 93 -7.44 4.42 -16.62
C THR A 93 -6.74 3.06 -16.62
N LYS A 94 -7.28 2.10 -17.39
CA LYS A 94 -6.68 0.76 -17.50
C LYS A 94 -5.24 0.82 -17.97
N GLU A 95 -4.95 1.73 -18.89
CA GLU A 95 -3.62 1.93 -19.46
C GLU A 95 -2.62 2.37 -18.39
N ARG A 96 -3.02 3.25 -17.45
CA ARG A 96 -2.14 3.69 -16.35
C ARG A 96 -1.81 2.52 -15.42
N VAL A 97 -2.81 1.75 -15.01
CA VAL A 97 -2.62 0.60 -14.11
C VAL A 97 -1.80 -0.50 -14.81
N ALA A 98 -2.07 -0.78 -16.09
CA ALA A 98 -1.33 -1.75 -16.89
C ALA A 98 0.14 -1.34 -17.06
N ALA A 99 0.41 -0.06 -17.35
CA ALA A 99 1.78 0.44 -17.47
C ALA A 99 2.58 0.25 -16.17
N MET A 100 1.95 0.49 -15.01
CA MET A 100 2.57 0.26 -13.71
C MET A 100 2.77 -1.24 -13.43
N LYS A 101 1.85 -2.11 -13.84
CA LYS A 101 2.01 -3.57 -13.74
C LYS A 101 3.18 -4.08 -14.58
N GLU A 102 3.32 -3.61 -15.82
CA GLU A 102 4.45 -3.98 -16.67
C GLU A 102 5.77 -3.45 -16.11
N PHE A 103 5.78 -2.21 -15.60
CA PHE A 103 6.92 -1.66 -14.89
C PHE A 103 7.33 -2.51 -13.67
N ALA A 104 6.35 -2.98 -12.88
CA ALA A 104 6.59 -3.86 -11.75
C ALA A 104 7.26 -5.17 -12.17
N LYS A 105 6.74 -5.80 -13.24
CA LYS A 105 7.31 -7.05 -13.78
C LYS A 105 8.74 -6.87 -14.26
N GLU A 106 9.00 -5.79 -15.00
CA GLU A 106 10.31 -5.51 -15.58
C GLU A 106 11.39 -5.35 -14.50
N LEU A 107 11.08 -4.62 -13.42
CA LEU A 107 12.04 -4.36 -12.33
C LEU A 107 11.90 -5.35 -11.17
N HIS A 108 11.06 -6.38 -11.30
CA HIS A 108 10.75 -7.34 -10.24
C HIS A 108 10.32 -6.69 -8.92
N LEU A 109 9.48 -5.64 -9.01
CA LEU A 109 8.97 -4.89 -7.88
C LEU A 109 7.61 -5.42 -7.41
N GLU A 110 7.40 -5.36 -6.10
CA GLU A 110 6.09 -5.48 -5.50
C GLU A 110 5.43 -4.09 -5.43
N ILE A 111 4.24 -3.91 -6.01
CA ILE A 111 3.52 -2.62 -5.96
C ILE A 111 2.23 -2.77 -5.17
N TRP A 112 2.08 -1.95 -4.13
CA TRP A 112 0.86 -1.84 -3.33
C TRP A 112 0.19 -0.51 -3.60
N TYR A 113 -1.11 -0.53 -3.91
CA TYR A 113 -1.92 0.67 -3.97
C TYR A 113 -2.79 0.77 -2.71
N SER A 114 -2.92 1.98 -2.15
CA SER A 114 -4.00 2.32 -1.22
C SER A 114 -5.00 3.24 -1.93
N CYS A 115 -6.29 3.03 -1.66
CA CYS A 115 -7.36 3.90 -2.12
C CYS A 115 -8.52 3.87 -1.14
N ASN A 116 -9.26 4.97 -1.07
CA ASN A 116 -10.49 5.03 -0.28
C ASN A 116 -11.67 4.54 -1.10
N ILE A 117 -12.60 3.84 -0.44
CA ILE A 117 -13.87 3.40 -1.02
C ILE A 117 -14.96 4.28 -0.40
N ASN A 118 -15.84 4.85 -1.21
CA ASN A 118 -16.95 5.63 -0.68
C ASN A 118 -17.91 4.71 0.10
N PRO A 119 -18.41 5.14 1.28
CA PRO A 119 -19.35 4.33 2.07
C PRO A 119 -20.67 4.00 1.35
N GLU A 120 -21.06 4.76 0.34
CA GLU A 120 -22.25 4.44 -0.47
C GLU A 120 -21.98 3.30 -1.46
N ASP A 121 -20.73 3.16 -1.91
CA ASP A 121 -20.24 2.07 -2.75
C ASP A 121 -19.89 0.82 -1.92
N SER A 122 -19.95 0.89 -0.58
CA SER A 122 -19.64 -0.23 0.33
C SER A 122 -20.86 -1.05 0.75
N LYS A 123 -22.05 -0.76 0.21
CA LYS A 123 -23.26 -1.60 0.38
C LYS A 123 -23.19 -2.95 -0.35
N ILE A 124 -22.04 -3.29 -0.92
CA ILE A 124 -21.83 -4.53 -1.64
C ILE A 124 -21.64 -5.67 -0.62
N GLU A 125 -22.11 -6.86 -0.99
CA GLU A 125 -21.89 -8.10 -0.24
C GLU A 125 -20.44 -8.17 0.26
N LYS A 126 -20.27 -8.46 1.56
CA LYS A 126 -19.05 -8.37 2.39
C LYS A 126 -17.75 -8.95 1.80
N THR A 127 -17.82 -9.63 0.67
CA THR A 127 -16.77 -10.43 0.03
C THR A 127 -16.78 -10.16 -1.47
N SER A 128 -16.70 -8.91 -1.89
CA SER A 128 -16.73 -8.59 -3.32
C SER A 128 -15.72 -7.50 -3.63
N ILE A 129 -15.24 -7.52 -4.87
CA ILE A 129 -14.32 -6.50 -5.36
C ILE A 129 -15.07 -5.16 -5.34
N PRO A 130 -14.53 -4.13 -4.67
CA PRO A 130 -15.13 -2.79 -4.64
C PRO A 130 -15.43 -2.29 -6.04
N GLN A 131 -16.57 -1.61 -6.24
CA GLN A 131 -17.01 -1.19 -7.57
C GLN A 131 -15.95 -0.34 -8.30
N VAL A 132 -15.30 0.58 -7.58
CA VAL A 132 -14.22 1.43 -8.11
C VAL A 132 -13.01 0.65 -8.64
N LEU A 133 -12.85 -0.62 -8.22
CA LEU A 133 -11.76 -1.50 -8.64
C LEU A 133 -12.18 -2.53 -9.69
N GLN A 134 -13.49 -2.69 -9.98
CA GLN A 134 -13.98 -3.75 -10.86
C GLN A 134 -13.37 -3.67 -12.26
N ASP A 135 -13.27 -2.46 -12.82
CA ASP A 135 -12.68 -2.26 -14.14
C ASP A 135 -11.20 -2.66 -14.16
N TYR A 136 -10.50 -2.60 -13.04
CA TYR A 136 -9.06 -2.91 -12.96
C TYR A 136 -8.78 -4.31 -12.39
N ALA A 137 -9.83 -5.09 -12.11
CA ALA A 137 -9.71 -6.33 -11.36
C ALA A 137 -8.75 -7.31 -12.02
N ASP A 138 -8.70 -7.41 -13.35
CA ASP A 138 -7.78 -8.26 -14.11
C ASP A 138 -6.30 -7.84 -13.99
N LEU A 139 -6.05 -6.56 -13.75
CA LEU A 139 -4.72 -5.99 -13.55
C LEU A 139 -4.24 -6.09 -12.09
N LEU A 140 -5.14 -6.27 -11.14
CA LEU A 140 -4.78 -6.39 -9.72
C LEU A 140 -4.61 -7.86 -9.33
N ASP A 141 -3.43 -8.23 -8.85
CA ASP A 141 -3.17 -9.62 -8.44
C ASP A 141 -3.82 -9.92 -7.09
N ILE A 142 -3.75 -9.02 -6.12
CA ILE A 142 -4.35 -9.19 -4.79
C ILE A 142 -5.21 -7.97 -4.49
N ILE A 143 -6.38 -8.18 -3.89
CA ILE A 143 -7.25 -7.10 -3.41
C ILE A 143 -7.61 -7.39 -1.95
N VAL A 144 -7.26 -6.44 -1.09
CA VAL A 144 -7.55 -6.46 0.35
C VAL A 144 -8.50 -5.31 0.65
N VAL A 145 -9.52 -5.60 1.46
CA VAL A 145 -10.45 -4.60 1.98
C VAL A 145 -10.23 -4.46 3.48
N LEU A 146 -10.07 -3.22 3.92
CA LEU A 146 -10.01 -2.83 5.32
C LEU A 146 -11.31 -2.12 5.68
N GLU A 147 -12.16 -2.77 6.49
CA GLU A 147 -13.44 -2.20 6.90
C GLU A 147 -13.40 -1.83 8.39
N PRO A 148 -13.52 -0.55 8.75
CA PRO A 148 -13.60 -0.16 10.16
C PRO A 148 -14.90 -0.69 10.77
N LYS A 149 -14.78 -1.44 11.86
CA LYS A 149 -15.88 -1.85 12.73
C LYS A 149 -15.79 -1.09 14.05
N GLN A 150 -16.76 -1.30 14.93
CA GLN A 150 -16.84 -0.60 16.21
C GLN A 150 -15.56 -0.74 17.04
N ASP A 151 -15.01 -1.96 17.14
CA ASP A 151 -13.89 -2.27 18.05
C ASP A 151 -12.64 -2.81 17.35
N TYR A 152 -12.69 -3.02 16.02
CA TYR A 152 -11.59 -3.57 15.23
C TYR A 152 -11.69 -3.09 13.78
N VAL A 153 -10.62 -3.25 13.01
CA VAL A 153 -10.67 -3.17 11.54
C VAL A 153 -10.73 -4.59 11.00
N GLN A 154 -11.77 -4.89 10.22
CA GLN A 154 -11.86 -6.16 9.49
C GLN A 154 -10.91 -6.10 8.30
N PHE A 155 -9.96 -7.03 8.26
CA PHE A 155 -9.08 -7.26 7.12
C PHE A 155 -9.61 -8.47 6.35
N SER A 156 -10.00 -8.28 5.10
CA SER A 156 -10.51 -9.35 4.24
C SER A 156 -9.83 -9.34 2.89
N VAL A 157 -9.36 -10.52 2.46
CA VAL A 157 -8.83 -10.72 1.11
C VAL A 157 -10.00 -11.09 0.21
N VAL A 158 -10.36 -10.20 -0.72
CA VAL A 158 -11.46 -10.42 -1.67
C VAL A 158 -10.97 -11.01 -2.98
N LYS A 159 -9.68 -10.89 -3.27
CA LYS A 159 -9.02 -11.52 -4.41
C LYS A 159 -7.57 -11.90 -4.08
N ASP A 160 -7.18 -13.12 -4.40
CA ASP A 160 -5.78 -13.58 -4.51
C ASP A 160 -5.58 -14.30 -5.85
N ARG A 161 -4.96 -13.59 -6.79
CA ARG A 161 -4.70 -14.00 -8.18
C ARG A 161 -5.97 -14.50 -8.85
N THR A 162 -6.14 -15.81 -8.96
CA THR A 162 -7.30 -16.44 -9.60
C THR A 162 -8.39 -16.84 -8.62
N VAL A 163 -8.14 -16.74 -7.31
CA VAL A 163 -9.07 -17.10 -6.24
C VAL A 163 -9.82 -15.85 -5.77
N LEU A 164 -11.14 -15.90 -5.84
CA LEU A 164 -12.01 -14.88 -5.24
C LEU A 164 -12.42 -15.32 -3.84
N ASN A 165 -12.42 -14.37 -2.90
CA ASN A 165 -12.86 -14.55 -1.52
C ASN A 165 -12.26 -15.78 -0.79
N PRO A 166 -10.92 -15.89 -0.71
CA PRO A 166 -10.29 -16.93 0.10
C PRO A 166 -10.71 -16.83 1.57
N THR A 167 -11.46 -17.82 2.06
CA THR A 167 -12.07 -17.83 3.40
C THR A 167 -11.10 -18.01 4.57
N HIS A 168 -9.82 -18.25 4.31
CA HIS A 168 -8.80 -18.56 5.33
C HIS A 168 -7.92 -17.36 5.71
N LEU A 169 -8.25 -16.15 5.22
CA LEU A 169 -7.42 -14.95 5.39
C LEU A 169 -8.16 -13.77 6.05
N ASP A 170 -9.28 -14.04 6.72
CA ASP A 170 -9.97 -13.02 7.50
C ASP A 170 -9.24 -12.76 8.83
N LEU A 171 -8.79 -11.52 9.01
CA LEU A 171 -8.06 -11.08 10.20
C LEU A 171 -8.78 -9.88 10.82
N LYS A 172 -8.62 -9.73 12.14
CA LYS A 172 -9.03 -8.53 12.86
C LYS A 172 -7.81 -7.74 13.23
N LEU A 173 -7.81 -6.44 12.98
CA LEU A 173 -6.76 -5.53 13.40
C LEU A 173 -7.28 -4.65 14.54
N ASP A 174 -6.44 -4.39 15.52
CA ASP A 174 -6.73 -3.45 16.60
C ASP A 174 -6.82 -2.02 16.06
N ILE A 175 -7.86 -1.27 16.42
CA ILE A 175 -8.12 0.08 15.85
C ILE A 175 -7.05 1.12 16.21
N LYS A 176 -6.27 0.91 17.28
CA LYS A 176 -5.27 1.88 17.74
C LYS A 176 -3.90 1.60 17.14
N THR A 177 -3.55 0.32 17.08
CA THR A 177 -2.21 -0.14 16.69
C THR A 177 -2.15 -0.66 15.26
N LEU A 178 -3.30 -1.00 14.66
CA LEU A 178 -3.45 -1.69 13.38
C LEU A 178 -2.70 -3.04 13.31
N LEU A 179 -2.27 -3.56 14.46
CA LEU A 179 -1.67 -4.88 14.57
C LEU A 179 -2.77 -5.93 14.64
N ILE A 180 -2.45 -7.16 14.25
CA ILE A 180 -3.37 -8.29 14.38
C ILE A 180 -3.84 -8.36 15.84
N ALA A 181 -5.16 -8.24 16.00
CA ALA A 181 -5.84 -8.46 17.27
C ALA A 181 -5.76 -9.97 17.53
N GLU A 182 -5.21 -10.34 18.68
CA GLU A 182 -5.22 -11.75 19.11
C GLU A 182 -6.68 -12.18 19.28
N VAL A 183 -7.02 -13.31 18.66
CA VAL A 183 -8.36 -13.92 18.70
C VAL A 183 -8.52 -14.70 19.98
#